data_AF-A0A5C5VNC0-F1
#
_entry.id   AF-A0A5C5VNC0-F1
#
_cell.length_a   1.000
_cell.length_b   1.000
_cell.length_c   1.000
_cell.angle_alpha   90.00
_cell.angle_beta   90.00
_cell.angle_gamma   90.00
#
_symmetry.space_group_name_H-M   'P 1'
#
loop_
_entity.id
_entity.type
_entity.pdbx_description
1 polymer ?
#
loop_
_entity_poly.entity_id
_entity_poly.type
_entity_poly.pdbx_seq_one_letter_code
_entity_poly.pdbx_strand_id
1 'polypeptide(L)'
;MHAYAETDELAQLIGQKHDLLSKLHLLSRRQLQLSGHSDHITDLMRVVAAKQTLIENLLDVDRKLDPHRQCDPERRQWRSPMDRHRCSEATRDCQAMLEDLKQMENEAEERVRANRDEISRSLQTNQGSNVALDGYTSASGTTHRIDFTAG
;
A
#
# COMPACT_ATOMS: atom_id res chain seq x y z
N MET A 1 -21.17 -37.18 -15.74
CA MET A 1 -20.51 -35.87 -15.53
C MET A 1 -21.27 -35.23 -14.36
N HIS A 2 -20.80 -35.12 -13.12
CA HIS A 2 -19.51 -34.59 -12.67
C HIS A 2 -19.30 -34.94 -11.17
N ALA A 3 -18.62 -36.04 -10.83
CA ALA A 3 -18.35 -36.35 -9.43
C ALA A 3 -17.39 -35.34 -8.75
N TYR A 4 -16.63 -34.58 -9.54
CA TYR A 4 -15.53 -33.74 -9.08
C TYR A 4 -15.67 -32.25 -9.45
N ALA A 5 -16.78 -31.83 -10.09
CA ALA A 5 -16.87 -30.44 -10.58
C ALA A 5 -16.74 -29.40 -9.46
N GLU A 6 -17.31 -29.67 -8.28
CA GLU A 6 -17.22 -28.76 -7.14
C GLU A 6 -15.77 -28.59 -6.64
N THR A 7 -15.00 -29.68 -6.57
CA THR A 7 -13.60 -29.62 -6.12
C THR A 7 -12.66 -29.10 -7.19
N ASP A 8 -12.98 -29.29 -8.46
CA ASP A 8 -12.27 -28.67 -9.59
C ASP A 8 -12.47 -27.15 -9.59
N GLU A 9 -13.71 -26.69 -9.40
CA GLU A 9 -14.03 -25.27 -9.29
C GLU A 9 -13.35 -24.63 -8.07
N LEU A 10 -13.41 -25.30 -6.91
CA LEU A 10 -12.70 -24.85 -5.71
C LEU A 10 -11.20 -24.71 -5.95
N ALA A 11 -10.56 -25.73 -6.54
CA ALA A 11 -9.12 -25.70 -6.82
C ALA A 11 -8.77 -24.57 -7.80
N GLN A 12 -9.61 -24.32 -8.80
CA GLN A 12 -9.44 -23.22 -9.74
C GLN A 12 -9.56 -21.86 -9.04
N LEU A 13 -10.57 -21.65 -8.19
CA LEU A 13 -10.77 -20.41 -7.45
C LEU A 13 -9.62 -20.14 -6.46
N ILE A 14 -9.14 -21.18 -5.76
CA ILE A 14 -7.97 -21.05 -4.88
C ILE A 14 -6.70 -20.73 -5.68
N GLY A 15 -6.51 -21.33 -6.85
CA GLY A 15 -5.40 -20.98 -7.76
C GLY A 15 -5.47 -19.52 -8.22
N GLN A 16 -6.65 -19.05 -8.62
CA GLN A 16 -6.86 -17.64 -8.99
C GLN A 16 -6.57 -16.69 -7.82
N LYS A 17 -7.02 -17.04 -6.62
CA LYS A 17 -6.72 -16.29 -5.39
C LYS A 17 -5.22 -16.17 -5.15
N HIS A 18 -4.50 -17.30 -5.25
CA HIS A 18 -3.05 -17.35 -5.08
C HIS A 18 -2.32 -16.46 -6.09
N ASP A 19 -2.71 -16.50 -7.37
CA ASP A 19 -2.10 -15.68 -8.42
C ASP A 19 -2.32 -14.18 -8.20
N LEU A 20 -3.52 -13.78 -7.75
CA LEU A 20 -3.83 -12.39 -7.41
C LEU A 20 -3.01 -11.91 -6.21
N LEU A 21 -2.91 -12.73 -5.16
CA LEU A 21 -2.09 -12.43 -3.98
C LEU A 21 -0.61 -12.32 -4.32
N SER A 22 -0.09 -13.20 -5.18
CA SER A 22 1.29 -13.14 -5.65
C SER A 22 1.60 -11.84 -6.40
N LYS A 23 0.67 -11.38 -7.25
CA LYS A 23 0.77 -10.08 -7.95
C LYS A 23 0.69 -8.91 -6.98
N LEU A 24 -0.23 -8.94 -6.01
CA LEU A 24 -0.32 -7.93 -4.96
C LEU A 24 0.98 -7.85 -4.17
N HIS A 25 1.54 -8.99 -3.78
CA HIS A 25 2.80 -9.07 -3.03
C HIS A 25 3.96 -8.44 -3.81
N LEU A 26 4.04 -8.68 -5.12
CA LEU A 26 5.03 -8.03 -5.99
C LEU A 26 4.86 -6.50 -6.01
N LEU A 27 3.63 -6.01 -6.13
CA LEU A 27 3.34 -4.58 -6.14
C LEU A 27 3.59 -3.93 -4.77
N SER A 28 3.27 -4.58 -3.65
CA SER A 28 3.55 -4.08 -2.31
C SER A 28 5.05 -3.96 -2.05
N ARG A 29 5.86 -4.93 -2.51
CA ARG A 29 7.33 -4.79 -2.50
C ARG A 29 7.80 -3.61 -3.34
N ARG A 30 7.21 -3.39 -4.51
CA ARG A 30 7.54 -2.22 -5.34
C ARG A 30 7.16 -0.92 -4.64
N GLN A 31 5.99 -0.86 -4.02
CA GLN A 31 5.54 0.29 -3.23
C GLN A 31 6.53 0.60 -2.10
N LEU A 32 7.03 -0.41 -1.37
CA LEU A 32 8.04 -0.23 -0.32
C LEU A 32 9.37 0.36 -0.84
N GLN A 33 9.75 0.05 -2.08
CA GLN A 33 10.95 0.64 -2.69
C GLN A 33 10.75 2.10 -3.07
N LEU A 34 9.53 2.48 -3.46
CA LEU A 34 9.19 3.84 -3.84
C LEU A 34 8.86 4.72 -2.62
N SER A 35 8.36 4.11 -1.54
CA SER A 35 8.05 4.82 -0.30
C SER A 35 9.34 5.25 0.41
N GLY A 36 9.55 6.55 0.48
CA GLY A 36 10.76 7.17 1.04
C GLY A 36 11.43 8.18 0.11
N HIS A 37 10.97 8.32 -1.14
CA HIS A 37 11.51 9.29 -2.09
C HIS A 37 10.39 10.18 -2.64
N SER A 38 10.53 11.50 -2.49
CA SER A 38 9.58 12.50 -3.04
C SER A 38 9.43 12.41 -4.57
N ASP A 39 10.50 12.03 -5.25
CA ASP A 39 10.61 12.10 -6.71
C ASP A 39 9.81 11.00 -7.44
N HIS A 40 9.30 10.02 -6.69
CA HIS A 40 8.61 8.85 -7.23
C HIS A 40 7.11 8.82 -6.88
N ILE A 41 6.53 9.96 -6.48
CA ILE A 41 5.12 10.00 -6.06
C ILE A 41 4.14 9.58 -7.17
N THR A 42 4.41 9.93 -8.44
CA THR A 42 3.57 9.53 -9.57
C THR A 42 3.61 8.01 -9.79
N ASP A 43 4.79 7.39 -9.65
CA ASP A 43 4.92 5.94 -9.78
C ASP A 43 4.31 5.21 -8.59
N LEU A 44 4.42 5.78 -7.39
CA LEU A 44 3.73 5.29 -6.19
C LEU A 44 2.21 5.28 -6.41
N MET A 45 1.63 6.36 -6.94
CA MET A 45 0.20 6.44 -7.24
C MET A 45 -0.24 5.40 -8.28
N ARG A 46 0.58 5.14 -9.31
CA ARG A 46 0.30 4.07 -10.30
C ARG A 46 0.29 2.69 -9.64
N VAL A 47 1.24 2.41 -8.75
CA VAL A 47 1.29 1.14 -8.01
C VAL A 47 0.07 0.97 -7.12
N VAL A 48 -0.33 2.02 -6.40
CA VAL A 48 -1.55 2.00 -5.55
C VAL A 48 -2.80 1.74 -6.39
N ALA A 49 -2.96 2.41 -7.54
CA ALA A 49 -4.09 2.19 -8.43
C ALA A 49 -4.12 0.74 -8.97
N ALA A 50 -2.97 0.21 -9.39
CA ALA A 50 -2.88 -1.18 -9.86
C ALA A 50 -3.24 -2.20 -8.76
N LYS A 51 -2.83 -1.94 -7.51
CA LYS A 51 -3.21 -2.77 -6.37
C LYS A 51 -4.71 -2.74 -6.09
N GLN A 52 -5.35 -1.57 -6.21
CA GLN A 52 -6.79 -1.45 -6.02
C GLN A 52 -7.57 -2.36 -6.96
N THR A 53 -7.21 -2.40 -8.24
CA THR A 53 -7.81 -3.33 -9.22
C THR A 53 -7.59 -4.79 -8.85
N LEU A 54 -6.42 -5.16 -8.33
CA LEU A 54 -6.16 -6.53 -7.89
C LEU A 54 -6.96 -6.90 -6.63
N ILE A 55 -7.16 -5.96 -5.70
CA ILE A 55 -7.99 -6.15 -4.51
C ILE A 55 -9.44 -6.38 -4.90
N GLU A 56 -9.97 -5.61 -5.84
CA GLU A 56 -11.34 -5.81 -6.37
C GLU A 56 -11.51 -7.20 -6.96
N ASN A 57 -10.56 -7.65 -7.80
CA ASN A 57 -10.57 -9.00 -8.35
C ASN A 57 -10.45 -10.08 -7.25
N LEU A 58 -9.67 -9.82 -6.20
CA LEU A 58 -9.52 -10.74 -5.08
C LEU A 58 -10.83 -10.88 -4.28
N LEU A 59 -11.53 -9.77 -4.04
CA LEU A 59 -12.84 -9.77 -3.39
C LEU A 59 -13.88 -10.53 -4.23
N ASP A 60 -13.83 -10.41 -5.55
CA ASP A 60 -14.69 -11.18 -6.46
C ASP A 60 -14.44 -12.68 -6.36
N VAL A 61 -13.19 -13.10 -6.29
CA VAL A 61 -12.82 -14.51 -6.10
C VAL A 61 -13.24 -15.00 -4.71
N ASP A 62 -13.05 -14.20 -3.65
CA ASP A 62 -13.47 -14.58 -2.29
C ASP A 62 -14.98 -14.75 -2.18
N ARG A 63 -15.78 -13.88 -2.82
CA ARG A 63 -17.24 -14.05 -2.91
C ARG A 63 -17.65 -15.35 -3.61
N LYS A 64 -16.90 -15.77 -4.63
CA LYS A 64 -17.13 -17.06 -5.32
C LYS A 64 -16.71 -18.26 -4.48
N LEU A 65 -15.77 -18.08 -3.56
CA LEU A 65 -15.34 -19.13 -2.63
C LEU A 65 -16.33 -19.35 -1.47
N ASP A 66 -17.17 -18.37 -1.14
CA ASP A 66 -18.11 -18.45 -0.01
C ASP A 66 -19.01 -19.69 0.00
N PRO A 67 -19.62 -20.13 -1.12
CA PRO A 67 -20.42 -21.36 -1.14
C PRO A 67 -19.60 -22.60 -0.73
N HIS A 68 -18.34 -22.67 -1.14
CA HIS A 68 -17.46 -23.80 -0.81
C HIS A 68 -16.95 -23.77 0.63
N ARG A 69 -17.00 -22.62 1.33
CA ARG A 69 -16.64 -22.53 2.76
C ARG A 69 -17.69 -23.20 3.66
N GLN A 70 -18.94 -23.25 3.21
CA GLN A 70 -20.06 -23.81 3.97
C GLN A 70 -20.20 -25.33 3.76
N CYS A 71 -19.57 -25.91 2.74
CA CYS A 71 -19.52 -27.34 2.51
C CYS A 71 -18.53 -28.04 3.44
N ASP A 72 -18.94 -29.16 4.04
CA ASP A 72 -18.11 -30.03 4.86
C ASP A 72 -16.85 -30.50 4.08
N PRO A 73 -15.63 -30.15 4.53
CA PRO A 73 -14.39 -30.54 3.88
C PRO A 73 -14.18 -32.04 3.73
N GLU A 74 -14.72 -32.85 4.64
CA GLU A 74 -14.54 -34.32 4.62
C GLU A 74 -15.46 -35.01 3.61
N ARG A 75 -16.57 -34.36 3.24
CA ARG A 75 -17.53 -34.89 2.27
C ARG A 75 -17.16 -34.59 0.82
N ARG A 76 -16.12 -33.77 0.58
CA ARG A 76 -15.68 -33.36 -0.76
C ARG A 76 -15.01 -34.52 -1.49
N GLN A 77 -15.47 -34.79 -2.71
CA GLN A 77 -14.87 -35.79 -3.59
C GLN A 77 -13.79 -35.15 -4.45
N TRP A 78 -12.55 -35.60 -4.30
CA TRP A 78 -11.41 -35.12 -5.07
C TRP A 78 -11.06 -36.11 -6.17
N ARG A 79 -10.59 -35.61 -7.33
CA ARG A 79 -10.07 -36.45 -8.42
C ARG A 79 -8.92 -37.33 -7.96
N SER A 80 -8.07 -36.78 -7.09
CA SER A 80 -6.97 -37.50 -6.45
C SER A 80 -6.61 -36.91 -5.09
N PRO A 81 -5.91 -37.66 -4.22
CA PRO A 81 -5.33 -37.12 -3.00
C PRO A 81 -4.33 -35.98 -3.26
N MET A 82 -3.65 -36.00 -4.40
CA MET A 82 -2.69 -34.97 -4.83
C MET A 82 -3.39 -33.62 -5.04
N ASP A 83 -4.56 -33.61 -5.66
CA ASP A 83 -5.33 -32.38 -5.92
C ASP A 83 -5.82 -31.75 -4.61
N ARG A 84 -6.25 -32.59 -3.66
CA ARG A 84 -6.58 -32.14 -2.29
C ARG A 84 -5.38 -31.51 -1.60
N HIS A 85 -4.21 -32.14 -1.72
CA HIS A 85 -2.98 -31.62 -1.12
C HIS A 85 -2.60 -30.26 -1.70
N ARG A 86 -2.56 -30.13 -3.04
CA ARG A 86 -2.24 -28.88 -3.74
C ARG A 86 -3.18 -27.74 -3.36
N CYS A 87 -4.48 -28.02 -3.31
CA CYS A 87 -5.47 -27.02 -2.89
C CYS A 87 -5.25 -26.60 -1.43
N SER A 88 -4.90 -27.53 -0.55
CA SER A 88 -4.59 -27.24 0.86
C SER A 88 -3.33 -26.40 1.02
N GLU A 89 -2.27 -26.71 0.26
CA GLU A 89 -1.03 -25.94 0.23
C GLU A 89 -1.28 -24.52 -0.27
N ALA A 90 -1.90 -24.36 -1.43
CA ALA A 90 -2.21 -23.04 -1.99
C ALA A 90 -3.06 -22.19 -1.03
N THR A 91 -3.99 -22.81 -0.28
CA THR A 91 -4.78 -22.11 0.74
C THR A 91 -3.91 -21.62 1.91
N ARG A 92 -2.96 -22.44 2.38
CA ARG A 92 -2.00 -22.06 3.42
C ARG A 92 -1.09 -20.93 2.94
N ASP A 93 -0.59 -21.02 1.73
CA ASP A 93 0.26 -20.00 1.12
C ASP A 93 -0.49 -18.67 0.97
N CYS A 94 -1.76 -18.72 0.52
CA CYS A 94 -2.61 -17.52 0.48
C CYS A 94 -2.76 -16.86 1.85
N GLN A 95 -2.91 -17.64 2.92
CA GLN A 95 -3.03 -17.10 4.27
C GLN A 95 -1.73 -16.44 4.74
N ALA A 96 -0.59 -17.05 4.46
CA ALA A 96 0.72 -16.46 4.76
C ALA A 96 0.94 -15.15 3.99
N MET A 97 0.66 -15.13 2.68
CA MET A 97 0.78 -13.93 1.85
C MET A 97 -0.12 -12.79 2.34
N LEU A 98 -1.31 -13.08 2.86
CA LEU A 98 -2.22 -12.06 3.39
C LEU A 98 -1.65 -11.39 4.64
N GLU A 99 -1.02 -12.14 5.54
CA GLU A 99 -0.37 -11.56 6.72
C GLU A 99 0.86 -10.73 6.33
N ASP A 100 1.68 -11.23 5.40
CA ASP A 100 2.85 -10.49 4.88
C ASP A 100 2.42 -9.20 4.17
N LEU A 101 1.34 -9.24 3.38
CA LEU A 101 0.76 -8.06 2.75
C LEU A 101 0.34 -7.01 3.77
N LYS A 102 -0.37 -7.39 4.84
CA LYS A 102 -0.75 -6.43 5.89
C LYS A 102 0.47 -5.75 6.50
N GLN A 103 1.53 -6.51 6.78
CA GLN A 103 2.76 -5.96 7.33
C GLN A 103 3.43 -4.96 6.36
N MET A 104 3.52 -5.31 5.08
CA MET A 104 4.08 -4.43 4.05
C MET A 104 3.26 -3.15 3.84
N GLU A 105 1.93 -3.23 3.92
CA GLU A 105 1.07 -2.04 3.81
C GLU A 105 1.26 -1.08 4.97
N ASN A 106 1.32 -1.60 6.21
CA ASN A 106 1.57 -0.77 7.40
C ASN A 106 2.92 -0.05 7.29
N GLU A 107 3.96 -0.77 6.92
CA GLU A 107 5.30 -0.19 6.75
C GLU A 107 5.34 0.86 5.62
N ALA A 108 4.68 0.59 4.50
CA ALA A 108 4.60 1.55 3.40
C ALA A 108 3.85 2.82 3.79
N GLU A 109 2.76 2.69 4.55
CA GLU A 109 2.00 3.82 5.08
C GLU A 109 2.85 4.67 6.02
N GLU A 110 3.57 4.06 6.95
CA GLU A 110 4.47 4.76 7.87
C GLU A 110 5.53 5.57 7.11
N ARG A 111 6.17 4.97 6.10
CA ARG A 111 7.17 5.65 5.26
C ARG A 111 6.59 6.83 4.48
N VAL A 112 5.40 6.69 3.92
CA VAL A 112 4.72 7.77 3.19
C VAL A 112 4.33 8.91 4.14
N ARG A 113 3.83 8.59 5.33
CA ARG A 113 3.51 9.59 6.37
C ARG A 113 4.76 10.35 6.82
N ALA A 114 5.85 9.64 7.10
CA ALA A 114 7.12 10.24 7.50
C ALA A 114 7.66 11.20 6.42
N ASN A 115 7.62 10.79 5.15
CA ASN A 115 8.04 11.62 4.02
C ASN A 115 7.18 12.90 3.90
N ARG A 116 5.85 12.78 4.06
CA ARG A 116 4.95 13.94 4.07
C ARG A 116 5.30 14.93 5.18
N ASP A 117 5.59 14.44 6.38
CA ASP A 117 5.91 15.28 7.54
C ASP A 117 7.29 15.95 7.40
N GLU A 118 8.23 15.31 6.73
CA GLU A 118 9.51 15.91 6.34
C GLU A 118 9.34 17.05 5.33
N ILE A 119 8.59 16.82 4.24
CA ILE A 119 8.28 17.86 3.24
C ILE A 119 7.58 19.05 3.91
N SER A 120 6.62 18.78 4.81
CA SER A 120 5.89 19.82 5.53
C SER A 120 6.80 20.66 6.43
N ARG A 121 7.74 20.03 7.15
CA ARG A 121 8.74 20.74 7.96
C ARG A 121 9.68 21.59 7.10
N SER A 122 10.16 21.05 5.98
CA SER A 122 11.01 21.79 5.03
C SER A 122 10.31 23.05 4.51
N LEU A 123 9.03 22.95 4.14
CA LEU A 123 8.22 24.09 3.69
C LEU A 123 8.05 25.15 4.79
N GLN A 124 7.80 24.75 6.04
CA GLN A 124 7.67 25.68 7.17
C GLN A 124 8.98 26.41 7.48
N THR A 125 10.11 25.71 7.48
CA THR A 125 11.44 26.32 7.71
C THR A 125 11.77 27.36 6.63
N ASN A 126 11.51 27.04 5.36
CA ASN A 126 11.76 27.96 4.24
C ASN A 126 10.87 29.22 4.31
N GLN A 127 9.62 29.09 4.78
CA GLN A 127 8.75 30.25 4.99
C GLN A 127 9.22 31.12 6.16
N GLY A 128 9.67 30.51 7.26
CA GLY A 128 10.22 31.24 8.42
C GLY A 128 11.50 32.02 8.10
N SER A 129 12.38 31.47 7.26
CA SER A 129 13.60 32.15 6.81
C SER A 129 13.31 33.38 5.93
N ASN A 130 12.28 33.33 5.08
CA ASN A 130 11.87 34.49 4.28
C ASN A 130 11.24 35.60 5.14
N VAL A 131 10.48 35.26 6.19
CA VAL A 131 9.91 36.26 7.11
C VAL A 131 10.99 36.92 7.98
N ALA A 132 12.05 36.18 8.36
CA ALA A 132 13.16 36.75 9.13
C ALA A 132 14.00 37.75 8.33
N LEU A 133 14.20 37.50 7.02
CA LEU A 133 14.92 38.42 6.12
C LEU A 133 14.14 39.74 5.91
N ASP A 134 12.81 39.69 5.84
CA ASP A 134 11.95 40.87 5.66
C ASP A 134 11.90 41.78 6.93
N GLY A 135 12.15 41.19 8.10
CA GLY A 135 12.25 41.92 9.36
C GLY A 135 13.52 42.78 9.48
N TYR A 136 14.65 42.33 8.94
CA TYR A 136 15.92 43.07 9.00
C TYR A 136 15.98 44.23 7.98
N THR A 137 15.36 44.08 6.81
CA THR A 137 15.27 45.15 5.81
C THR A 137 14.33 46.28 6.25
N SER A 138 13.27 45.96 7.00
CA SER A 138 12.30 46.95 7.50
C SER A 138 12.80 47.71 8.74
N ALA A 139 13.62 47.09 9.60
CA ALA A 139 14.15 47.74 10.81
C ALA A 139 15.36 48.67 10.55
N SER A 140 15.96 48.60 9.36
CA SER A 140 17.12 49.44 8.99
C SER A 140 16.73 50.83 8.44
N GLY A 141 15.43 51.15 8.40
CA GLY A 141 14.89 52.41 7.86
C GLY A 141 14.65 53.54 8.86
N THR A 142 14.95 53.36 10.15
CA THR A 142 14.82 54.46 11.15
C THR A 142 16.11 55.27 11.19
N THR A 143 16.30 56.11 10.17
CA THR A 143 17.30 57.19 10.20
C THR A 143 16.99 58.12 11.37
N HIS A 144 17.78 57.99 12.44
CA HIS A 144 17.79 58.91 13.56
C HIS A 144 18.33 60.26 13.07
N ARG A 145 17.43 61.21 12.78
CA ARG A 145 17.80 62.59 12.50
C ARG A 145 18.03 63.31 13.82
N ILE A 146 19.28 63.30 14.29
CA ILE A 146 19.73 64.13 15.41
C ILE A 146 19.92 65.54 14.86
N ASP A 147 18.93 66.41 15.06
CA ASP A 147 19.09 67.85 14.82
C ASP A 147 19.92 68.44 15.97
N PHE A 148 21.20 68.67 15.70
CA PHE A 148 22.09 69.47 16.52
C PHE A 148 22.09 70.89 15.96
N THR A 149 21.32 71.80 16.55
CA THR A 149 21.44 73.24 16.28
C THR A 149 21.92 73.93 17.54
N ALA A 150 23.21 74.24 17.54
CA ALA A 150 23.89 75.17 18.45
C ALA A 150 24.26 76.43 17.65
N GLY A 151 24.13 77.62 18.28
CA GLY A 151 24.69 78.88 17.79
C GLY A 151 23.64 79.96 17.57
#